data_AF-A0A7S3CUI2-F1
#
_entry.id   AF-A0A7S3CUI2-F1
#
_cell.length_a   1.000
_cell.length_b   1.000
_cell.length_c   1.000
_cell.angle_alpha   90.00
_cell.angle_beta   90.00
_cell.angle_gamma   90.00
#
_symmetry.space_group_name_H-M   'P 1'
#
loop_
_entity.id
_entity.type
_entity.pdbx_description
1 polymer ?
#
loop_
_entity_poly.entity_id
_entity_poly.type
_entity_poly.pdbx_seq_one_letter_code
_entity_poly.pdbx_strand_id
1 'polypeptide(L)'
;SETGGFWGSQSHKLNDEATSVQGELNLHSLIRYGQIFKITQNLNLLHLLGDTSLYLRLELERIEKELRLISNIRGYGTHLAFDLRTPEKCDSVQRWLWHTGVNTHKCGPKQLALRPSLTLSIEDASQLRKNLQYYTPHFQK
;
A
#
# COMPACT_ATOMS: atom_id res chain seq x y z
N SER A 1 5.57 42.82 14.44
CA SER A 1 6.43 41.67 14.09
C SER A 1 5.57 40.60 13.45
N GLU A 2 5.64 40.53 12.12
CA GLU A 2 5.75 39.33 11.25
C GLU A 2 5.91 37.97 11.97
N THR A 3 5.45 36.80 11.48
CA THR A 3 5.10 36.33 10.11
C THR A 3 4.44 34.93 10.21
N GLY A 4 3.67 34.55 9.18
CA GLY A 4 3.25 33.16 8.99
C GLY A 4 2.02 32.92 8.10
N GLY A 5 1.78 33.76 7.09
CA GLY A 5 0.67 33.59 6.14
C GLY A 5 0.95 32.52 5.09
N PHE A 6 -0.03 31.65 4.84
CA PHE A 6 -0.09 30.81 3.65
C PHE A 6 -1.14 31.39 2.70
N TRP A 7 -0.72 31.60 1.45
CA TRP A 7 -1.34 32.48 0.47
C TRP A 7 -2.65 31.95 -0.11
N GLY A 8 -3.68 32.78 -0.01
CA GLY A 8 -4.88 32.74 -0.84
C GLY A 8 -5.44 34.16 -0.89
N SER A 9 -4.72 35.08 -1.54
CA SER A 9 -5.18 36.45 -1.66
C SER A 9 -6.48 36.45 -2.47
N GLN A 10 -7.52 37.12 -1.95
CA GLN A 10 -8.82 37.32 -2.61
C GLN A 10 -8.74 38.00 -3.98
N SER A 11 -7.55 38.40 -4.43
CA SER A 11 -7.28 39.08 -5.69
C SER A 11 -7.27 38.17 -6.94
N HIS A 12 -7.42 36.86 -6.79
CA HIS A 12 -7.62 35.93 -7.92
C HIS A 12 -8.93 35.15 -7.78
N LYS A 13 -10.04 35.86 -7.56
CA LYS A 13 -11.38 35.28 -7.68
C LYS A 13 -11.75 35.17 -9.16
N LEU A 14 -11.91 33.95 -9.66
CA LEU A 14 -12.47 33.70 -11.00
C LEU A 14 -14.01 33.66 -11.00
N ASN A 15 -14.65 33.49 -9.85
CA ASN A 15 -16.10 33.58 -9.71
C ASN A 15 -16.52 33.75 -8.24
N ASP A 16 -17.60 34.50 -7.99
CA ASP A 16 -18.19 34.72 -6.65
C ASP A 16 -18.90 33.48 -6.08
N GLU A 17 -19.02 32.40 -6.85
CA GLU A 17 -19.57 31.11 -6.39
C GLU A 17 -18.52 30.20 -5.73
N ALA A 18 -17.24 30.58 -5.72
CA ALA A 18 -16.16 29.79 -5.12
C ALA A 18 -16.04 29.97 -3.59
N THR A 19 -17.16 30.19 -2.90
CA THR A 19 -17.25 30.09 -1.44
C THR A 19 -18.02 28.86 -1.05
N SER A 20 -17.37 27.70 -1.14
CA SER A 20 -17.80 26.54 -0.37
C SER A 20 -16.61 25.67 0.01
N VAL A 21 -15.72 26.22 0.84
CA VAL A 21 -15.15 25.40 1.93
C VAL A 21 -16.12 25.47 3.11
N GLN A 22 -17.40 25.18 2.86
CA GLN A 22 -18.28 24.66 3.90
C GLN A 22 -18.08 23.15 3.92
N GLY A 23 -16.89 22.74 4.34
CA GLY A 23 -16.65 21.36 4.72
C GLY A 23 -17.37 21.13 6.03
N GLU A 24 -18.61 20.62 5.94
CA GLU A 24 -19.36 20.17 7.10
C GLU A 24 -18.47 19.18 7.88
N LEU A 25 -17.97 19.60 9.05
CA LEU A 25 -17.14 18.73 9.89
C LEU A 25 -18.01 17.56 10.35
N ASN A 26 -17.82 16.39 9.74
CA ASN A 26 -18.50 15.18 10.16
C ASN A 26 -17.91 14.73 11.50
N LEU A 27 -18.59 15.06 12.60
CA LEU A 27 -18.19 14.74 13.97
C LEU A 27 -17.86 13.25 14.14
N HIS A 28 -18.59 12.38 13.47
CA HIS A 28 -18.37 10.94 13.54
C HIS A 28 -17.04 10.53 12.86
N SER A 29 -16.63 11.18 11.77
CA SER A 29 -15.29 11.02 11.19
C SER A 29 -14.20 11.51 12.16
N LEU A 30 -14.44 12.61 12.88
CA LEU A 30 -13.50 13.15 13.85
C LEU A 30 -13.30 12.20 15.05
N ILE A 31 -14.39 11.63 15.59
CA ILE A 31 -14.34 10.65 16.69
C ILE A 31 -13.58 9.38 16.22
N ARG A 32 -13.88 8.87 15.02
CA ARG A 32 -13.17 7.71 14.45
C ARG A 32 -11.68 7.98 14.29
N TYR A 33 -11.31 9.15 13.77
CA TYR A 33 -9.92 9.54 13.63
C TYR A 33 -9.21 9.55 14.99
N GLY A 34 -9.82 10.16 16.02
CA GLY A 34 -9.26 10.18 17.37
C GLY A 34 -9.02 8.78 17.94
N GLN A 35 -9.94 7.84 17.72
CA GLN A 35 -9.77 6.44 18.14
C GLN A 35 -8.65 5.72 17.37
N ILE A 36 -8.61 5.85 16.04
CA ILE A 36 -7.56 5.26 15.20
C ILE A 36 -6.18 5.80 15.58
N PHE A 37 -6.08 7.11 15.80
CA PHE A 37 -4.85 7.76 16.23
C PHE A 37 -4.39 7.23 17.58
N LYS A 38 -5.30 7.12 18.55
CA LYS A 38 -5.00 6.55 19.87
C LYS A 38 -4.51 5.10 19.78
N ILE A 39 -5.14 4.26 18.97
CA ILE A 39 -4.72 2.87 18.74
C ILE A 39 -3.33 2.83 18.09
N THR A 40 -3.10 3.68 17.08
CA THR A 40 -1.82 3.76 16.37
C THR A 40 -0.66 4.10 17.31
N GLN A 41 -0.88 5.04 18.22
CA GLN A 41 0.10 5.43 19.23
C GLN A 41 0.30 4.33 20.28
N ASN A 42 -0.79 3.79 20.83
CA ASN A 42 -0.75 2.77 21.88
C ASN A 42 -0.04 1.47 21.44
N LEU A 43 -0.26 1.05 20.20
CA LEU A 43 0.35 -0.15 19.63
C LEU A 43 1.72 0.12 19.00
N ASN A 44 2.21 1.36 19.06
CA ASN A 44 3.44 1.81 18.41
C ASN A 44 3.57 1.29 16.97
N LEU A 45 2.47 1.37 16.20
CA LEU A 45 2.36 0.70 14.89
C LEU A 45 3.43 1.15 13.91
N LEU A 46 3.93 2.39 14.04
CA LEU A 46 5.00 2.91 13.18
C LEU A 46 6.33 2.18 13.40
N HIS A 47 6.64 1.79 14.64
CA HIS A 47 7.82 0.99 14.92
C HIS A 47 7.67 -0.43 14.37
N LEU A 48 6.54 -1.08 14.66
CA LEU A 48 6.24 -2.42 14.14
C LEU A 48 6.26 -2.45 12.61
N LEU A 49 5.75 -1.38 11.98
CA LEU A 49 5.76 -1.20 10.54
C LEU A 49 7.18 -1.19 9.98
N GLY A 50 8.11 -0.52 10.65
CA GLY A 50 9.52 -0.46 10.23
C GLY A 50 10.12 -1.87 10.10
N ASP A 51 9.96 -2.68 11.13
CA ASP A 51 10.53 -4.03 11.18
C ASP A 51 9.85 -4.99 10.18
N THR A 52 8.51 -4.99 10.17
CA THR A 52 7.71 -5.88 9.32
C THR A 52 7.83 -5.53 7.84
N SER A 53 7.88 -4.23 7.49
CA SER A 53 8.07 -3.80 6.10
C SER A 53 9.45 -4.12 5.57
N LEU A 54 10.49 -3.98 6.40
CA LEU A 54 11.85 -4.38 6.04
C LEU A 54 11.91 -5.89 5.78
N TYR A 55 11.29 -6.69 6.66
CA TYR A 55 11.22 -8.13 6.48
C TYR A 55 10.49 -8.50 5.18
N LEU A 56 9.31 -7.93 4.94
CA LEU A 56 8.54 -8.17 3.71
C LEU A 56 9.34 -7.82 2.45
N ARG A 57 10.06 -6.70 2.47
CA ARG A 57 10.93 -6.29 1.36
C ARG A 57 12.07 -7.30 1.13
N LEU A 58 12.74 -7.73 2.20
CA LEU A 58 13.83 -8.72 2.10
C LEU A 58 13.35 -10.05 1.53
N GLU A 59 12.14 -10.50 1.90
CA GLU A 59 11.55 -11.72 1.35
C GLU A 59 11.25 -11.58 -0.15
N LEU A 60 10.75 -10.42 -0.60
CA LEU A 60 10.58 -10.16 -2.03
C LEU A 60 11.93 -10.14 -2.77
N GLU A 61 12.96 -9.51 -2.21
CA GLU A 61 14.31 -9.47 -2.80
C GLU A 61 14.93 -10.89 -2.90
N ARG A 62 14.63 -11.78 -1.95
CA ARG A 62 15.02 -13.19 -2.03
C ARG A 62 14.32 -13.91 -3.19
N ILE A 63 13.01 -13.68 -3.36
CA ILE A 63 12.23 -14.26 -4.47
C ILE A 63 12.72 -13.77 -5.83
N GLU A 64 13.06 -12.48 -5.94
CA GLU A 64 13.65 -11.91 -7.17
C GLU A 64 14.94 -12.67 -7.54
N LYS A 65 15.81 -12.95 -6.57
CA LYS A 65 17.07 -13.68 -6.78
C LYS A 65 16.86 -15.16 -7.10
N GLU A 66 15.97 -15.84 -6.37
CA GLU A 66 15.73 -17.28 -6.48
C GLU A 66 14.98 -17.65 -7.77
N LEU A 67 13.84 -16.97 -8.04
CA LEU A 67 12.92 -17.37 -9.10
C LEU A 67 13.04 -16.49 -10.36
N ARG A 68 13.64 -15.30 -10.25
CA ARG A 68 13.67 -14.26 -11.31
C ARG A 68 12.30 -14.00 -11.95
N LEU A 69 11.22 -14.24 -11.19
CA LEU A 69 9.83 -14.08 -11.62
C LEU A 69 9.40 -12.62 -11.55
N ILE A 70 9.78 -11.98 -10.43
CA ILE A 70 9.56 -10.58 -10.12
C ILE A 70 10.86 -9.80 -10.34
N SER A 71 10.74 -8.50 -10.52
CA SER A 71 11.85 -7.56 -10.72
C SER A 71 11.47 -6.17 -10.20
N ASN A 72 12.46 -5.31 -9.96
CA ASN A 72 12.22 -3.89 -9.67
C ASN A 72 11.29 -3.66 -8.45
N ILE A 73 11.70 -4.21 -7.30
CA ILE A 73 10.96 -4.04 -6.05
C ILE A 73 11.14 -2.60 -5.57
N ARG A 74 10.04 -1.90 -5.37
CA ARG A 74 10.01 -0.49 -4.99
C ARG A 74 8.95 -0.21 -3.92
N GLY A 75 9.14 0.90 -3.22
CA GLY A 75 8.20 1.36 -2.19
C GLY A 75 8.84 1.50 -0.81
N TYR A 76 8.04 1.97 0.14
CA TYR A 76 8.45 2.28 1.51
C TYR A 76 7.37 1.85 2.50
N GLY A 77 7.78 1.31 3.64
CA GLY A 77 6.85 0.76 4.63
C GLY A 77 6.01 -0.38 4.03
N THR A 78 4.72 -0.43 4.37
CA THR A 78 3.80 -1.42 3.80
C THR A 78 3.42 -1.14 2.35
N HIS A 79 3.79 0.00 1.77
CA HIS A 79 3.45 0.28 0.38
C HIS A 79 4.55 -0.21 -0.54
N LEU A 80 4.43 -1.45 -1.03
CA LEU A 80 5.41 -2.07 -1.91
C LEU A 80 4.80 -2.38 -3.29
N ALA A 81 5.62 -2.32 -4.32
CA ALA A 81 5.26 -2.77 -5.66
C ALA A 81 6.44 -3.48 -6.31
N PHE A 82 6.15 -4.38 -7.23
CA PHE A 82 7.15 -5.08 -8.03
C PHE A 82 6.62 -5.33 -9.44
N ASP A 83 7.55 -5.45 -10.38
CA ASP A 83 7.25 -5.67 -11.78
C ASP A 83 7.42 -7.15 -12.13
N LEU A 84 6.60 -7.65 -13.05
CA LEU A 84 6.72 -8.96 -13.67
C LEU A 84 7.19 -8.81 -15.11
N ARG A 85 7.78 -9.88 -15.65
CA ARG A 85 8.38 -9.85 -17.00
C ARG A 85 7.39 -9.47 -18.10
N THR A 86 6.17 -10.01 -18.04
CA THR A 86 5.14 -9.84 -19.07
C THR A 86 3.77 -9.54 -18.44
N PRO A 87 2.87 -8.83 -19.15
CA PRO A 87 1.55 -8.51 -18.61
C PRO A 87 0.69 -9.75 -18.36
N GLU A 88 0.82 -10.80 -19.18
CA GLU A 88 0.09 -12.06 -19.01
C GLU A 88 0.51 -12.77 -17.73
N LYS A 89 1.80 -12.75 -17.41
CA LYS A 89 2.30 -13.26 -16.13
C LYS A 89 1.80 -12.44 -14.96
N CYS A 90 1.71 -11.12 -15.12
CA CYS A 90 1.14 -10.23 -14.10
C CYS A 90 -0.31 -10.60 -13.79
N ASP A 91 -1.14 -10.82 -14.82
CA ASP A 91 -2.53 -11.29 -14.64
C ASP A 91 -2.61 -12.66 -13.99
N SER A 92 -1.77 -13.60 -14.42
CA SER A 92 -1.78 -14.96 -13.89
C SER A 92 -1.34 -15.02 -12.42
N VAL A 93 -0.28 -14.29 -12.06
CA VAL A 93 0.19 -14.19 -10.67
C VAL A 93 -0.84 -13.47 -9.81
N GLN A 94 -1.49 -12.42 -10.31
CA GLN A 94 -2.55 -11.74 -9.56
C GLN A 94 -3.70 -12.69 -9.23
N ARG A 95 -4.21 -13.42 -10.23
CA ARG A 95 -5.29 -14.39 -10.02
C ARG A 95 -4.87 -15.50 -9.05
N TRP A 96 -3.61 -15.94 -9.11
CA TRP A 96 -3.08 -16.92 -8.15
C TRP A 96 -3.09 -16.37 -6.73
N LEU A 97 -2.58 -15.16 -6.56
CA LEU A 97 -2.57 -14.50 -5.26
C LEU A 97 -3.98 -14.36 -4.70
N TRP A 98 -4.96 -13.95 -5.51
CA TRP A 98 -6.37 -13.92 -5.11
C TRP A 98 -6.91 -15.30 -4.72
N HIS A 99 -6.58 -16.35 -5.48
CA HIS A 99 -6.98 -17.72 -5.15
C HIS A 99 -6.40 -18.18 -3.80
N THR A 100 -5.17 -17.77 -3.49
CA THR A 100 -4.52 -18.02 -2.19
C THR A 100 -4.96 -17.08 -1.06
N GLY A 101 -5.92 -16.18 -1.31
CA GLY A 101 -6.45 -15.23 -0.32
C GLY A 101 -5.63 -13.94 -0.16
N VAL A 102 -4.65 -13.69 -1.02
CA VAL A 102 -3.81 -12.48 -1.01
C VAL A 102 -4.36 -11.44 -1.98
N ASN A 103 -4.93 -10.38 -1.44
CA ASN A 103 -5.43 -9.27 -2.24
C ASN A 103 -4.31 -8.35 -2.73
N THR A 104 -4.15 -8.28 -4.05
CA THR A 104 -3.18 -7.41 -4.73
C THR A 104 -3.83 -6.57 -5.82
N HIS A 105 -3.24 -5.41 -6.10
CA HIS A 105 -3.75 -4.47 -7.11
C HIS A 105 -2.74 -4.32 -8.24
N LYS A 106 -3.20 -4.33 -9.50
CA LYS A 106 -2.33 -3.97 -10.63
C LYS A 106 -2.12 -2.46 -10.66
N CYS A 107 -0.90 -2.03 -10.94
CA CYS A 107 -0.55 -0.64 -11.17
C CYS A 107 0.11 -0.54 -12.55
N GLY A 108 -0.67 -0.71 -13.62
CA GLY A 108 -0.16 -0.78 -14.99
C GLY A 108 -0.01 -2.21 -15.52
N PRO A 109 0.53 -2.38 -16.74
CA PRO A 109 0.47 -3.66 -17.45
C PRO A 109 1.31 -4.76 -16.78
N LYS A 110 2.46 -4.41 -16.19
CA LYS A 110 3.45 -5.36 -15.67
C LYS A 110 3.62 -5.31 -14.15
N GLN A 111 2.90 -4.46 -13.43
CA GLN A 111 3.26 -4.13 -12.05
C GLN A 111 2.14 -4.51 -11.09
N LEU A 112 2.51 -5.12 -9.96
CA LEU A 112 1.61 -5.44 -8.85
C LEU A 112 2.02 -4.62 -7.62
N ALA A 113 1.02 -4.03 -6.97
CA ALA A 113 1.14 -3.28 -5.74
C ALA A 113 0.52 -4.07 -4.58
N LEU A 114 1.27 -4.11 -3.48
CA LEU A 114 0.90 -4.66 -2.19
C LEU A 114 0.57 -3.50 -1.24
N ARG A 115 -0.60 -3.61 -0.60
CA ARG A 115 -1.05 -2.68 0.45
C ARG A 115 -1.59 -3.46 1.65
N PRO A 116 -0.74 -4.23 2.34
CA PRO A 116 -1.10 -4.90 3.57
C PRO A 116 -1.46 -3.90 4.67
N SER A 117 -2.19 -4.39 5.67
CA SER A 117 -2.50 -3.64 6.89
C SER A 117 -1.21 -3.24 7.63
N LEU A 118 -1.27 -2.15 8.41
CA LEU A 118 -0.20 -1.76 9.34
C LEU A 118 0.03 -2.79 10.46
N THR A 119 -0.89 -3.73 10.62
CA THR A 119 -0.84 -4.83 11.58
C THR A 119 -0.35 -6.15 10.97
N LEU A 120 0.22 -6.11 9.76
CA LEU A 120 0.77 -7.30 9.09
C LEU A 120 1.83 -7.96 9.96
N SER A 121 1.75 -9.28 10.14
CA SER A 121 2.75 -10.02 10.90
C SER A 121 3.89 -10.55 10.01
N ILE A 122 4.97 -11.00 10.64
CA ILE A 122 6.11 -11.63 9.94
C ILE A 122 5.67 -12.95 9.28
N GLU A 123 4.76 -13.67 9.92
CA GLU A 123 4.18 -14.91 9.42
C GLU A 123 3.40 -14.67 8.12
N ASP A 124 2.62 -13.59 8.05
CA ASP A 124 1.90 -13.20 6.84
C ASP A 124 2.85 -12.89 5.68
N ALA A 125 3.94 -12.19 5.96
CA ALA A 125 5.00 -11.92 4.96
C ALA A 125 5.68 -13.21 4.49
N SER A 126 5.93 -14.16 5.40
CA SER A 126 6.45 -15.49 5.05
C SER A 126 5.45 -16.30 4.21
N GLN A 127 4.16 -16.19 4.51
CA GLN A 127 3.11 -16.85 3.73
C GLN A 127 3.02 -16.29 2.31
N LEU A 128 3.15 -14.98 2.13
CA LEU A 128 3.23 -14.37 0.80
C LEU A 128 4.40 -14.97 -0.01
N ARG A 129 5.57 -15.13 0.62
CA ARG A 129 6.71 -15.78 -0.04
C ARG A 129 6.40 -17.20 -0.46
N LYS A 130 5.84 -18.02 0.44
CA LYS A 130 5.46 -19.40 0.13
C LYS A 130 4.49 -19.44 -1.05
N ASN A 131 3.48 -18.57 -1.07
CA ASN A 131 2.52 -18.50 -2.17
C ASN A 131 3.20 -18.18 -3.51
N LEU A 132 4.18 -17.28 -3.53
CA LEU A 132 4.95 -16.97 -4.74
C LEU A 132 5.92 -18.09 -5.13
N GLN A 133 6.48 -18.84 -4.17
CA GLN A 133 7.35 -19.99 -4.45
C GLN A 133 6.58 -21.18 -5.05
N TYR A 134 5.36 -21.44 -4.58
CA TYR A 134 4.49 -22.49 -5.10
C TYR A 134 3.57 -22.02 -6.24
N TYR A 135 3.87 -20.86 -6.84
CA TYR A 135 3.11 -20.33 -7.96
C TYR A 135 3.05 -21.35 -9.10
N THR A 136 1.84 -21.86 -9.35
CA THR A 136 1.56 -22.79 -10.43
C THR A 136 0.73 -22.07 -11.48
N PRO A 137 1.22 -21.88 -12.73
CA PRO A 137 0.53 -21.10 -13.75
C PRO A 137 -0.77 -21.75 -14.29
N HIS A 138 -1.08 -22.98 -13.89
CA HIS A 138 -2.24 -23.77 -14.34
C HIS A 138 -3.21 -24.12 -13.20
N PHE A 139 -3.46 -23.19 -12.27
CA PHE A 139 -4.57 -23.35 -11.33
C PHE A 139 -5.90 -23.14 -12.09
N GLN A 140 -6.87 -24.02 -11.85
CA GLN A 140 -8.13 -24.09 -12.61
C GLN A 140 -8.86 -22.74 -12.63
N LYS A 141 -9.47 -22.45 -13.80
CA LYS A 141 -10.29 -21.26 -14.08
C LYS A 141 -11.51 -21.16 -13.19
#